data_AF-A0A9E4IH12-F1
#
_entry.id   AF-A0A9E4IH12-F1
#
_cell.length_a   1.000
_cell.length_b   1.000
_cell.length_c   1.000
_cell.angle_alpha   90.00
_cell.angle_beta   90.00
_cell.angle_gamma   90.00
#
_symmetry.space_group_name_H-M   'P 1'
#
loop_
_entity.id
_entity.type
_entity.pdbx_description
1 polymer ?
#
loop_
_entity_poly.entity_id
_entity_poly.type
_entity_poly.pdbx_seq_one_letter_code
_entity_poly.pdbx_strand_id
1 'polypeptide(L)'
;MTAKDVTEGAVAAVSDELVDAVVADALEGGVELLGPDGVLAELTKRVLERALAEEMTDYLGYEHGDPIGHGTGNNRNGSTPKRVLTEIGAVDLDVPRDRNATFEPMIVTEGRPVPGRLQRQHRGPVRPGPVHP
;
A
#
# COMPACT_ATOMS: atom_id res chain seq x y z
N MET A 1 26.36 -1.14 9.22
CA MET A 1 25.24 -1.60 10.06
C MET A 1 25.21 -3.10 9.99
N THR A 2 25.41 -3.78 11.12
CA THR A 2 25.30 -5.24 11.18
C THR A 2 23.84 -5.63 11.34
N ALA A 3 23.46 -6.88 11.00
CA ALA A 3 22.07 -7.33 11.09
C ALA A 3 21.48 -7.18 12.52
N LYS A 4 22.32 -7.20 13.56
CA LYS A 4 21.91 -6.96 14.95
C LYS A 4 21.45 -5.52 15.23
N ASP A 5 22.10 -4.53 14.63
CA ASP A 5 21.79 -3.11 14.87
C ASP A 5 20.40 -2.72 14.34
N VAL A 6 19.97 -3.35 13.24
CA VAL A 6 18.63 -3.14 12.66
C VAL A 6 17.55 -3.72 13.57
N THR A 7 17.82 -4.86 14.21
CA THR A 7 16.86 -5.52 15.10
C THR A 7 16.65 -4.73 16.40
N GLU A 8 17.72 -4.19 17.02
CA GLU A 8 17.60 -3.35 18.22
C GLU A 8 16.85 -2.04 17.95
N GLY A 9 17.07 -1.41 16.78
CA GLY A 9 16.34 -0.21 16.39
C GLY A 9 14.84 -0.45 16.15
N ALA A 10 14.48 -1.60 15.57
CA ALA A 10 13.09 -1.98 15.34
C ALA A 10 12.32 -2.19 16.66
N VAL A 11 12.96 -2.82 17.65
CA VAL A 11 12.37 -3.07 18.97
C VAL A 11 12.18 -1.77 19.76
N ALA A 12 13.03 -0.76 19.55
CA ALA A 12 12.86 0.56 20.17
C ALA A 12 11.74 1.41 19.53
N ALA A 13 11.40 1.15 18.25
CA ALA A 13 10.38 1.90 17.51
C ALA A 13 8.95 1.43 17.78
N VAL A 14 8.78 0.19 18.27
CA VAL A 14 7.48 -0.40 18.61
C VAL A 14 7.38 -0.49 20.14
N SER A 15 6.56 0.36 20.76
CA SER A 15 6.40 0.37 22.21
C SER A 15 5.57 -0.84 22.69
N ASP A 16 5.89 -1.33 23.89
CA ASP A 16 5.11 -2.39 24.55
C ASP A 16 3.63 -2.02 24.65
N GLU A 17 3.33 -0.74 24.92
CA GLU A 17 1.96 -0.21 24.95
C GLU A 17 1.23 -0.40 23.61
N LEU A 18 1.91 -0.19 22.48
CA LEU A 18 1.33 -0.41 21.16
C LEU A 18 1.09 -1.90 20.91
N VAL A 19 2.02 -2.76 21.34
CA VAL A 19 1.87 -4.21 21.21
C VAL A 19 0.67 -4.70 22.02
N ASP A 20 0.57 -4.26 23.28
CA ASP A 20 -0.53 -4.62 24.17
C ASP A 20 -1.88 -4.17 23.60
N ALA A 21 -1.95 -2.94 23.07
CA ALA A 21 -3.16 -2.43 22.42
C ALA A 21 -3.56 -3.28 21.20
N VAL A 22 -2.61 -3.59 20.30
CA VAL A 22 -2.87 -4.40 19.11
C VAL A 22 -3.33 -5.81 19.47
N VAL A 23 -2.73 -6.43 20.50
CA VAL A 23 -3.12 -7.77 20.98
C VAL A 23 -4.50 -7.73 21.63
N ALA A 24 -4.78 -6.74 22.47
CA ALA A 24 -6.09 -6.59 23.11
C ALA A 24 -7.20 -6.44 22.07
N ASP A 25 -7.04 -5.53 21.09
CA ASP A 25 -8.01 -5.30 20.02
C ASP A 25 -8.23 -6.55 19.15
N ALA A 26 -7.16 -7.29 18.85
CA ALA A 26 -7.26 -8.54 18.07
C ALA A 26 -8.07 -9.61 18.82
N LEU A 27 -7.81 -9.77 20.12
CA LEU A 27 -8.50 -10.74 20.97
C LEU A 27 -9.97 -10.36 21.21
N GLU A 28 -10.28 -9.07 21.42
CA GLU A 28 -11.65 -8.58 21.59
C GLU A 28 -12.44 -8.69 20.29
N GLY A 29 -11.83 -8.31 19.16
CA GLY A 29 -12.45 -8.37 17.84
C GLY A 29 -12.57 -9.79 17.26
N GLY A 30 -11.94 -10.79 17.87
CA GLY A 30 -11.86 -12.15 17.33
C GLY A 30 -11.16 -12.23 15.98
N VAL A 31 -10.27 -11.27 15.69
CA VAL A 31 -9.54 -11.18 14.42
C VAL A 31 -8.29 -12.04 14.49
N GLU A 32 -7.96 -12.73 13.41
CA GLU A 32 -6.74 -13.52 13.35
C GLU A 32 -5.50 -12.62 13.45
N LEU A 33 -4.60 -12.93 14.38
CA LEU A 33 -3.37 -12.16 14.56
C LEU A 33 -2.41 -12.35 13.36
N LEU A 34 -2.34 -13.57 12.86
CA LEU A 34 -1.51 -14.01 11.74
C LEU A 34 -2.38 -14.29 10.50
N GLY A 35 -1.74 -14.57 9.37
CA GLY A 35 -2.42 -14.88 8.12
C GLY A 35 -2.54 -13.68 7.17
N PRO A 36 -2.98 -13.92 5.91
CA PRO A 36 -2.98 -12.90 4.85
C PRO A 36 -3.94 -11.74 5.11
N ASP A 37 -5.02 -12.00 5.85
CA ASP A 37 -6.02 -11.00 6.25
C ASP A 37 -5.93 -10.69 7.76
N GLY A 38 -4.83 -11.09 8.40
CA GLY A 38 -4.61 -10.92 9.82
C GLY A 38 -4.09 -9.52 10.19
N VAL A 39 -4.10 -9.23 11.48
CA VAL A 39 -3.73 -7.92 12.04
C VAL A 39 -2.31 -7.50 11.63
N LEU A 40 -1.34 -8.43 11.63
CA LEU A 40 0.04 -8.11 11.25
C LEU A 40 0.21 -7.80 9.76
N ALA A 41 -0.57 -8.45 8.88
CA ALA A 41 -0.57 -8.16 7.46
C ALA A 41 -1.15 -6.75 7.19
N GLU A 42 -2.26 -6.40 7.86
CA GLU A 42 -2.89 -5.08 7.76
C GLU A 42 -1.99 -3.98 8.36
N LEU A 43 -1.32 -4.24 9.49
CA LEU A 43 -0.36 -3.29 10.07
C LEU A 43 0.77 -2.99 9.08
N THR A 44 1.35 -4.04 8.49
CA THR A 44 2.43 -3.91 7.50
C THR A 44 1.97 -3.14 6.27
N LYS A 45 0.75 -3.43 5.77
CA LYS A 45 0.12 -2.67 4.69
C LYS A 45 0.07 -1.18 5.01
N ARG A 46 -0.52 -0.81 6.15
CA ARG A 46 -0.70 0.60 6.53
C ARG A 46 0.61 1.34 6.71
N VAL A 47 1.61 0.70 7.31
CA VAL A 47 2.95 1.29 7.48
C VAL A 47 3.59 1.57 6.11
N LEU A 48 3.55 0.60 5.20
CA LEU A 48 4.10 0.75 3.85
C LEU A 48 3.37 1.83 3.05
N GLU A 49 2.03 1.84 3.07
CA GLU A 49 1.23 2.87 2.38
C GLU A 49 1.47 4.27 2.94
N ARG A 50 1.62 4.39 4.27
CA ARG A 50 1.93 5.68 4.90
C ARG A 50 3.31 6.19 4.49
N ALA A 51 4.31 5.31 4.50
CA ALA A 51 5.66 5.66 4.11
C ALA A 51 5.75 6.03 2.61
N LEU A 52 5.00 5.34 1.74
CA LEU A 52 4.86 5.71 0.33
C LEU A 52 4.17 7.06 0.14
N ALA A 53 3.16 7.37 0.96
CA ALA A 53 2.50 8.67 0.93
C ALA A 53 3.44 9.81 1.35
N GLU A 54 4.34 9.56 2.30
CA GLU A 54 5.38 10.49 2.74
C GLU A 54 6.42 10.72 1.62
N GLU A 55 6.89 9.67 0.95
CA GLU A 55 7.74 9.82 -0.25
C GLU A 55 7.07 10.69 -1.33
N MET A 56 5.77 10.51 -1.55
CA MET A 56 5.00 11.34 -2.50
C MET A 56 4.92 12.80 -2.02
N THR A 57 4.80 13.05 -0.72
CA THR A 57 4.87 14.39 -0.14
C THR A 57 6.22 15.04 -0.42
N ASP A 58 7.31 14.32 -0.17
CA ASP A 58 8.66 14.82 -0.44
C ASP A 58 8.90 15.07 -1.92
N TYR A 59 8.42 14.17 -2.79
CA TYR A 59 8.56 14.28 -4.24
C TYR A 59 7.82 15.51 -4.81
N LEU A 60 6.59 15.75 -4.35
CA LEU A 60 5.78 16.88 -4.82
C LEU A 60 6.10 18.19 -4.10
N GLY A 61 6.71 18.12 -2.92
CA GLY A 61 7.05 19.27 -2.07
C GLY A 61 5.87 19.85 -1.28
N TYR A 62 4.75 19.13 -1.17
CA TYR A 62 3.58 19.58 -0.42
C TYR A 62 2.70 18.40 0.05
N GLU A 63 1.96 18.62 1.14
CA GLU A 63 1.13 17.59 1.76
C GLU A 63 -0.15 17.27 0.98
N HIS A 64 -0.75 16.11 1.26
CA HIS A 64 -2.04 15.77 0.66
C HIS A 64 -3.12 16.79 1.07
N GLY A 65 -3.79 17.40 0.08
CA GLY A 65 -4.83 18.39 0.30
C GLY A 65 -4.32 19.82 0.52
N ASP A 66 -3.02 20.06 0.43
CA ASP A 66 -2.46 21.42 0.53
C ASP A 66 -2.87 22.26 -0.70
N PRO A 67 -3.45 23.46 -0.51
CA PRO A 67 -3.80 24.37 -1.59
C PRO A 67 -2.63 24.77 -2.50
N ILE A 68 -1.39 24.71 -2.00
CA ILE A 68 -0.18 25.00 -2.78
C ILE A 68 -0.05 24.04 -3.97
N GLY A 69 -0.60 22.83 -3.87
CA GLY A 69 -0.65 21.85 -4.95
C GLY A 69 -1.61 22.20 -6.10
N HIS A 70 -2.43 23.24 -5.99
CA HIS A 70 -3.35 23.62 -7.04
C HIS A 70 -2.64 24.40 -8.15
N GLY A 71 -2.74 23.91 -9.39
CA GLY A 71 -2.18 24.60 -10.56
C GLY A 71 -0.66 24.48 -10.73
N THR A 72 0.00 23.61 -9.95
CA THR A 72 1.45 23.30 -10.06
C THR A 72 1.82 22.52 -11.33
N GLY A 73 0.83 22.05 -12.09
CA GLY A 73 1.03 21.20 -13.27
C GLY A 73 1.19 19.71 -12.93
N ASN A 74 1.90 19.38 -11.84
CA ASN A 74 1.96 18.01 -11.30
C ASN A 74 1.29 17.88 -9.94
N ASN A 75 0.37 16.93 -9.81
CA ASN A 75 -0.38 16.69 -8.59
C ASN A 75 -0.67 15.22 -8.35
N ARG A 76 -1.04 14.87 -7.11
CA ARG A 76 -1.46 13.50 -6.77
C ARG A 76 -2.68 13.10 -7.61
N ASN A 77 -2.63 11.92 -8.21
CA ASN A 77 -3.66 11.40 -9.12
C ASN A 77 -4.10 9.98 -8.71
N GLY A 78 -4.52 9.84 -7.46
CA GLY A 78 -4.97 8.57 -6.89
C GLY A 78 -3.82 7.60 -6.60
N SER A 79 -4.16 6.31 -6.58
CA SER A 79 -3.24 5.21 -6.31
C SER A 79 -3.39 4.09 -7.34
N THR A 80 -2.45 3.15 -7.35
CA THR A 80 -2.52 1.92 -8.16
C THR A 80 -2.24 0.70 -7.28
N PRO A 81 -3.08 -0.35 -7.37
CA PRO A 81 -2.89 -1.54 -6.55
C PRO A 81 -1.63 -2.30 -6.98
N LYS A 82 -0.81 -2.71 -6.01
CA LYS A 82 0.39 -3.52 -6.19
C LYS A 82 0.48 -4.57 -5.09
N ARG A 83 0.59 -5.84 -5.48
CA ARG A 83 0.81 -6.95 -4.55
C ARG A 83 2.32 -7.15 -4.35
N VAL A 84 2.78 -7.07 -3.10
CA VAL A 84 4.18 -7.21 -2.70
C VAL A 84 4.32 -8.46 -1.85
N LEU A 85 5.38 -9.25 -2.11
CA LEU A 85 5.74 -10.35 -1.22
C LEU A 85 6.67 -9.84 -0.13
N THR A 86 6.26 -10.06 1.12
CA THR A 86 7.04 -9.77 2.31
C THR A 86 7.34 -11.08 3.04
N GLU A 87 8.21 -11.04 4.04
CA GLU A 87 8.53 -12.22 4.85
C GLU A 87 7.32 -12.76 5.64
N ILE A 88 6.35 -11.90 5.95
CA ILE A 88 5.13 -12.27 6.66
C ILE A 88 4.00 -12.73 5.72
N GLY A 89 4.21 -12.64 4.40
CA GLY A 89 3.22 -13.02 3.39
C GLY A 89 3.03 -11.97 2.30
N ALA A 90 2.04 -12.21 1.43
CA ALA A 90 1.70 -11.28 0.37
C ALA A 90 0.79 -10.16 0.89
N VAL A 91 1.14 -8.91 0.57
CA VAL A 91 0.40 -7.72 0.97
C VAL A 91 -0.05 -6.97 -0.26
N ASP A 92 -1.34 -6.62 -0.33
CA ASP A 92 -1.90 -5.78 -1.39
C ASP A 92 -1.83 -4.30 -0.94
N LEU A 93 -1.10 -3.46 -1.69
CA LEU A 93 -0.84 -2.05 -1.39
C LEU A 93 -1.48 -1.13 -2.42
N ASP A 94 -1.94 0.03 -1.98
CA ASP A 94 -2.34 1.15 -2.84
C ASP A 94 -1.19 2.15 -3.00
N VAL A 95 -0.44 2.04 -4.10
CA VAL A 95 0.75 2.87 -4.35
C VAL A 95 0.34 4.25 -4.91
N PRO A 96 0.72 5.37 -4.27
CA PRO A 96 0.35 6.70 -4.73
C PRO A 96 1.00 7.03 -6.08
N ARG A 97 0.32 7.83 -6.90
CA ARG A 97 0.82 8.27 -8.21
C ARG A 97 0.63 9.76 -8.42
N ASP A 98 1.51 10.34 -9.20
CA ASP A 98 1.42 11.72 -9.67
C ASP A 98 0.74 11.80 -11.05
N ARG A 99 0.33 13.00 -11.43
CA ARG A 99 -0.41 13.27 -12.67
C ARG A 99 0.46 13.06 -13.90
N ASN A 100 1.74 13.40 -13.80
CA ASN A 100 2.69 13.28 -14.89
C ASN A 100 3.28 11.87 -15.02
N ALA A 101 2.96 10.97 -14.08
CA ALA A 101 3.48 9.61 -14.01
C ALA A 101 5.02 9.58 -13.97
N THR A 102 5.62 10.54 -13.26
CA THR A 102 7.08 10.67 -13.08
C THR A 102 7.55 10.33 -11.67
N PHE A 103 6.63 10.00 -10.75
CA PHE A 103 6.98 9.50 -9.42
C PHE A 103 7.41 8.03 -9.47
N GLU A 104 8.61 7.74 -9.00
CA GLU A 104 9.17 6.39 -8.85
C GLU A 104 9.38 6.09 -7.36
N PRO A 105 8.53 5.26 -6.73
CA PRO A 105 8.64 4.97 -5.30
C PRO A 105 9.88 4.11 -4.98
N MET A 106 10.56 4.45 -3.87
CA MET A 106 11.81 3.79 -3.48
C MET A 106 11.59 2.72 -2.41
N ILE A 107 10.71 2.96 -1.44
CA ILE A 107 10.35 1.95 -0.40
C ILE A 107 9.86 0.65 -1.03
N VAL A 108 9.02 0.75 -2.06
CA VAL A 108 8.51 -0.40 -2.81
C VAL A 108 9.03 -0.34 -4.23
N THR A 109 10.33 -0.65 -4.41
CA THR A 109 11.00 -0.60 -5.71
C THR A 109 10.16 -1.25 -6.83
N GLU A 110 10.14 -0.59 -7.98
CA GLU A 110 9.56 -1.15 -9.19
C GLU A 110 10.48 -2.26 -9.70
N GLY A 111 10.00 -3.51 -9.77
CA GLY A 111 10.88 -4.57 -10.27
C GLY A 111 10.49 -6.03 -10.06
N ARG A 112 9.45 -6.35 -9.28
CA ARG A 112 8.97 -7.73 -9.27
C ARG A 112 7.45 -7.83 -9.16
N PRO A 113 6.73 -7.82 -10.29
CA PRO A 113 5.37 -8.31 -10.32
C PRO A 113 5.36 -9.76 -9.80
N VAL A 114 4.48 -10.06 -8.86
CA VAL A 114 4.13 -11.45 -8.57
C VAL A 114 3.48 -12.08 -9.81
N PRO A 115 3.97 -13.21 -10.33
CA PRO A 115 3.27 -13.92 -11.38
C PRO A 115 1.94 -14.43 -10.83
N GLY A 116 0.84 -13.92 -11.37
CA GLY A 116 -0.49 -14.50 -11.18
C GLY A 116 -1.52 -13.63 -10.47
N ARG A 117 -1.97 -12.55 -11.11
CA ARG A 117 -3.41 -12.24 -11.25
C ARG A 117 -3.64 -11.15 -12.31
N LEU A 118 -3.50 -11.51 -13.59
CA LEU A 118 -4.22 -10.81 -14.65
C LEU A 118 -5.71 -11.15 -14.51
N GLN A 119 -6.44 -10.45 -13.63
CA GLN A 119 -7.86 -10.24 -13.93
C GLN A 119 -7.95 -9.08 -14.92
N ARG A 120 -7.60 -9.37 -16.18
CA ARG A 120 -8.31 -8.74 -17.29
C ARG A 120 -9.76 -9.18 -17.11
N GLN A 121 -10.65 -8.27 -16.73
CA GLN A 121 -12.06 -8.50 -16.97
C GLN A 121 -12.21 -8.77 -18.47
N HIS A 122 -12.49 -10.02 -18.82
CA HIS A 122 -12.96 -10.36 -20.14
C HIS A 122 -14.29 -9.64 -20.31
N ARG A 123 -14.27 -8.47 -20.95
CA ARG A 123 -15.43 -7.95 -21.64
C ARG A 123 -15.70 -8.94 -22.77
N GLY A 124 -16.55 -9.92 -22.50
CA GLY A 124 -17.05 -10.84 -23.52
C GLY A 124 -17.66 -10.05 -24.68
N PRO A 125 -17.71 -10.61 -25.89
CA PRO A 125 -18.29 -9.90 -27.03
C PRO A 125 -19.72 -9.49 -26.69
N VAL A 126 -20.00 -8.18 -26.80
CA VAL A 126 -21.34 -7.62 -26.64
C VAL A 126 -22.23 -8.31 -27.67
N ARG A 127 -23.18 -9.13 -27.21
CA ARG A 127 -24.19 -9.70 -28.10
C ARG A 127 -25.00 -8.52 -28.68
N PRO A 128 -25.13 -8.37 -30.00
CA PRO A 128 -26.04 -7.39 -30.55
C PRO A 128 -27.46 -7.75 -30.09
N GLY A 129 -28.16 -6.76 -29.53
CA GLY A 129 -29.55 -6.91 -29.10
C GLY A 129 -30.49 -7.19 -30.28
N PRO A 130 -31.68 -7.74 -30.02
CA PRO A 130 -32.63 -8.07 -31.07
C PRO A 130 -33.09 -6.81 -31.80
N VAL A 131 -32.90 -6.81 -33.12
CA VAL A 131 -33.59 -5.88 -34.03
C VAL A 131 -35.03 -6.35 -34.11
N HIS A 132 -35.94 -5.56 -33.55
CA HIS A 132 -37.38 -5.74 -33.76
C HIS A 132 -37.77 -5.32 -35.20
N PRO A 133 -38.82 -5.94 -35.77
CA PRO A 133 -39.12 -5.91 -37.21
C PRO A 133 -39.55 -4.55 -37.75
#